data_AF-A0A3Q9KPX9-F1
#
_entry.id   AF-A0A3Q9KPX9-F1
#
_cell.length_a   1.000
_cell.length_b   1.000
_cell.length_c   1.000
_cell.angle_alpha   90.00
_cell.angle_beta   90.00
_cell.angle_gamma   90.00
#
_symmetry.space_group_name_H-M   'P 1'
#
loop_
_entity.id
_entity.type
_entity.pdbx_description
1 polymer ?
#
loop_
_entity_poly.entity_id
_entity_poly.type
_entity_poly.pdbx_seq_one_letter_code
_entity_poly.pdbx_strand_id
1 'polypeptide(L)'
;MRIRATVAAVSGALALSALAVPAAHADEVEGDTAISNVVVNAGKAVVVGPTAKKTITVTFTVKDAAGVDWAQAILYHGSTIDSSDSGAVANSRDGRATCTTVNATTKTCKSTYDLEPGFNLINKVAGSWKVWAIATGKDSDYVLKESAKSFNVQRASKLTVDATPEPVKKGKTITVTGKLSRANWETGKYAGYTVQPVKLQFRKKSASTYTTLKTVKSNSTGVVKTTTKATVDGYFRYSYAGTSTTPAVNATGDYVDVK
;
A
#
# COMPACT_ATOMS: atom_id res chain seq x y z
N MET A 1 -2.73 71.83 -48.62
CA MET A 1 -3.56 72.28 -47.49
C MET A 1 -4.27 71.04 -46.95
N ARG A 2 -3.99 70.62 -45.70
CA ARG A 2 -4.85 69.84 -44.76
C ARG A 2 -5.51 68.54 -45.30
N ILE A 3 -5.50 67.36 -44.69
CA ILE A 3 -5.28 66.85 -43.33
C ILE A 3 -5.19 65.31 -43.44
N ARG A 4 -4.49 64.67 -42.50
CA ARG A 4 -4.30 63.21 -42.33
C ARG A 4 -5.61 62.50 -41.93
N ALA A 5 -5.75 61.23 -42.30
CA ALA A 5 -6.47 60.23 -41.48
C ALA A 5 -5.89 58.83 -41.71
N THR A 6 -5.11 58.37 -40.73
CA THR A 6 -4.67 56.99 -40.52
C THR A 6 -5.83 56.19 -39.94
N VAL A 7 -6.16 55.04 -40.54
CA VAL A 7 -6.97 53.99 -39.90
C VAL A 7 -6.14 52.72 -39.92
N ALA A 8 -5.59 52.36 -38.76
CA ALA A 8 -4.94 51.07 -38.55
C ALA A 8 -6.04 50.04 -38.25
N ALA A 9 -6.29 49.12 -39.19
CA ALA A 9 -7.09 47.94 -38.94
C ALA A 9 -6.24 46.92 -38.16
N VAL A 10 -6.52 46.76 -36.87
CA VAL A 10 -5.97 45.65 -36.08
C VAL A 10 -6.94 44.48 -36.22
N SER A 11 -6.58 43.52 -37.06
CA SER A 11 -7.25 42.23 -37.17
C SER A 11 -6.94 41.40 -35.93
N GLY A 12 -7.87 41.36 -34.97
CA GLY A 12 -7.81 40.47 -33.82
C GLY A 12 -8.15 39.03 -34.22
N ALA A 13 -7.15 38.17 -34.30
CA ALA A 13 -7.37 36.72 -34.41
C ALA A 13 -7.70 36.16 -33.01
N LEU A 14 -8.97 35.80 -32.79
CA LEU A 14 -9.40 35.01 -31.63
C LEU A 14 -8.94 33.56 -31.81
N ALA A 15 -7.77 33.22 -31.27
CA ALA A 15 -7.37 31.83 -31.10
C ALA A 15 -8.08 31.25 -29.87
N LEU A 16 -9.22 30.58 -30.07
CA LEU A 16 -9.78 29.69 -29.06
C LEU A 16 -8.82 28.52 -28.85
N SER A 17 -7.96 28.61 -27.84
CA SER A 17 -7.23 27.47 -27.31
C SER A 17 -8.24 26.65 -26.51
N ALA A 18 -8.83 25.64 -27.14
CA ALA A 18 -9.58 24.61 -26.44
C ALA A 18 -8.60 23.78 -25.60
N LEU A 19 -8.32 24.26 -24.38
CA LEU A 19 -7.71 23.47 -23.34
C LEU A 19 -8.72 22.37 -22.99
N ALA A 20 -8.52 21.18 -23.53
CA ALA A 20 -9.10 19.97 -22.96
C ALA A 20 -8.45 19.77 -21.58
N VAL A 21 -9.01 20.44 -20.58
CA VAL A 21 -8.74 20.11 -19.18
C VAL A 21 -9.24 18.67 -19.02
N PRO A 22 -8.39 17.71 -18.59
CA PRO A 22 -8.91 16.40 -18.21
C PRO A 22 -9.99 16.66 -17.16
N ALA A 23 -11.22 16.19 -17.40
CA ALA A 23 -12.25 16.27 -16.40
C ALA A 23 -11.70 15.59 -15.12
N ALA A 24 -11.46 16.39 -14.09
CA ALA A 24 -11.21 15.83 -12.77
C ALA A 24 -12.55 15.26 -12.33
N HIS A 25 -12.73 13.94 -12.49
CA HIS A 25 -13.94 13.26 -12.05
C HIS A 25 -14.11 13.50 -10.54
N ALA A 26 -15.20 14.16 -10.20
CA ALA A 26 -15.63 14.39 -8.82
C ALA A 26 -16.59 13.28 -8.41
N ASP A 27 -16.77 13.09 -7.10
CA ASP A 27 -17.84 12.24 -6.60
C ASP A 27 -19.20 12.76 -7.14
N GLU A 28 -20.08 11.84 -7.54
CA GLU A 28 -21.42 12.14 -8.05
C GLU A 28 -22.47 11.68 -7.04
N VAL A 29 -23.52 12.47 -6.85
CA VAL A 29 -24.62 12.15 -5.94
C VAL A 29 -25.93 12.67 -6.55
N GLU A 30 -26.92 11.79 -6.61
CA GLU A 30 -28.31 12.13 -6.87
C GLU A 30 -29.16 11.61 -5.70
N GLY A 31 -29.91 12.52 -5.08
CA GLY A 31 -30.78 12.19 -3.96
C GLY A 31 -30.07 11.88 -2.64
N ASP A 32 -30.58 10.93 -1.86
CA ASP A 32 -30.15 10.68 -0.47
C ASP A 32 -29.32 9.40 -0.24
N THR A 33 -28.98 8.67 -1.31
CA THR A 33 -28.10 7.52 -1.23
C THR A 33 -26.71 7.92 -0.73
N ALA A 34 -26.16 7.19 0.25
CA ALA A 34 -24.86 7.49 0.84
C ALA A 34 -24.01 6.24 1.12
N ILE A 35 -22.72 6.30 0.75
CA ILE A 35 -21.69 5.30 1.10
C ILE A 35 -20.83 5.80 2.26
N SER A 36 -20.65 4.97 3.29
CA SER A 36 -19.83 5.26 4.47
C SER A 36 -19.11 4.02 5.01
N ASN A 37 -18.25 4.18 6.01
CA ASN A 37 -17.58 3.08 6.73
C ASN A 37 -16.82 2.10 5.82
N VAL A 38 -16.14 2.61 4.79
CA VAL A 38 -15.35 1.78 3.87
C VAL A 38 -14.10 1.26 4.59
N VAL A 39 -14.04 -0.06 4.76
CA VAL A 39 -12.94 -0.79 5.39
C VAL A 39 -12.39 -1.81 4.41
N VAL A 40 -11.11 -1.67 4.08
CA VAL A 40 -10.36 -2.62 3.25
C VAL A 40 -9.50 -3.49 4.16
N ASN A 41 -9.54 -4.81 3.98
CA ASN A 41 -8.67 -5.77 4.67
C ASN A 41 -8.61 -5.56 6.19
N ALA A 42 -9.77 -5.37 6.82
CA ALA A 42 -9.89 -5.08 8.26
C ALA A 42 -9.06 -3.85 8.73
N GLY A 43 -8.86 -2.86 7.86
CA GLY A 43 -8.10 -1.64 8.14
C GLY A 43 -6.58 -1.84 8.09
N LYS A 44 -6.09 -3.00 7.66
CA LYS A 44 -4.66 -3.32 7.60
C LYS A 44 -4.14 -3.21 6.17
N ALA A 45 -2.87 -2.83 6.03
CA ALA A 45 -2.17 -2.93 4.76
C ALA A 45 -2.19 -4.36 4.21
N VAL A 46 -2.30 -4.49 2.90
CA VAL A 46 -2.39 -5.78 2.20
C VAL A 46 -0.98 -6.24 1.86
N VAL A 47 -0.39 -7.07 2.73
CA VAL A 47 0.93 -7.64 2.51
C VAL A 47 0.82 -8.91 1.66
N VAL A 48 1.49 -8.96 0.50
CA VAL A 48 1.44 -10.09 -0.45
C VAL A 48 2.82 -10.68 -0.66
N GLY A 49 2.89 -12.01 -0.60
CA GLY A 49 4.10 -12.79 -0.90
C GLY A 49 4.43 -12.78 -2.40
N PRO A 50 5.47 -13.52 -2.82
CA PRO A 50 5.94 -13.47 -4.20
C PRO A 50 5.07 -14.27 -5.20
N THR A 51 4.30 -15.26 -4.75
CA THR A 51 3.57 -16.20 -5.63
C THR A 51 2.11 -16.39 -5.25
N ALA A 52 1.82 -16.59 -3.96
CA ALA A 52 0.48 -16.92 -3.52
C ALA A 52 -0.49 -15.75 -3.73
N LYS A 53 -1.59 -16.05 -4.42
CA LYS A 53 -2.78 -15.18 -4.50
C LYS A 53 -3.28 -14.85 -3.09
N LYS A 54 -3.67 -13.60 -2.88
CA LYS A 54 -4.23 -13.12 -1.63
C LYS A 54 -5.63 -12.57 -1.85
N THR A 55 -6.61 -13.21 -1.24
CA THR A 55 -7.97 -12.70 -1.18
C THR A 55 -8.12 -11.72 -0.02
N ILE A 56 -8.66 -10.54 -0.30
CA ILE A 56 -9.02 -9.53 0.70
C ILE A 56 -10.52 -9.24 0.66
N THR A 57 -10.99 -8.53 1.68
CA THR A 57 -12.39 -8.10 1.78
C THR A 57 -12.46 -6.57 1.79
N VAL A 58 -13.47 -6.02 1.11
CA VAL A 58 -13.95 -4.66 1.35
C VAL A 58 -15.35 -4.72 1.95
N THR A 59 -15.55 -3.98 3.04
CA THR A 59 -16.87 -3.78 3.65
C THR A 59 -17.20 -2.31 3.67
N PHE A 60 -18.46 -1.96 3.47
CA PHE A 60 -18.94 -0.59 3.55
C PHE A 60 -20.43 -0.55 3.90
N THR A 61 -20.91 0.60 4.38
CA THR A 61 -22.31 0.84 4.71
C THR A 61 -22.95 1.67 3.60
N VAL A 62 -24.15 1.28 3.19
CA VAL A 62 -24.99 2.05 2.27
C VAL A 62 -26.26 2.45 3.00
N LYS A 63 -26.67 3.71 2.84
CA LYS A 63 -27.93 4.25 3.34
C LYS A 63 -28.72 4.88 2.21
N ASP A 64 -30.03 4.77 2.29
CA ASP A 64 -31.00 5.33 1.34
C ASP A 64 -32.39 5.31 1.98
N ALA A 65 -33.19 6.39 1.89
CA ALA A 65 -34.49 6.45 2.56
C ALA A 65 -35.55 5.55 1.93
N ALA A 66 -35.54 5.36 0.61
CA ALA A 66 -36.41 4.40 -0.09
C ALA A 66 -35.89 2.96 0.03
N GLY A 67 -34.65 2.81 0.47
CA GLY A 67 -33.98 1.56 0.76
C GLY A 67 -33.01 1.17 -0.34
N VAL A 68 -31.92 0.52 0.06
CA VAL A 68 -30.80 0.20 -0.83
C VAL A 68 -31.17 -0.90 -1.83
N ASP A 69 -30.94 -0.65 -3.11
CA ASP A 69 -31.09 -1.64 -4.18
C ASP A 69 -29.81 -2.49 -4.32
N TRP A 70 -28.76 -1.95 -4.95
CA TRP A 70 -27.47 -2.62 -5.10
C TRP A 70 -26.29 -1.67 -4.83
N ALA A 71 -25.10 -2.27 -4.68
CA ALA A 71 -23.86 -1.52 -4.57
C ALA A 71 -22.68 -2.31 -5.14
N GLN A 72 -21.63 -1.60 -5.53
CA GLN A 72 -20.41 -2.15 -6.10
C GLN A 72 -19.20 -1.36 -5.61
N ALA A 73 -18.06 -2.05 -5.54
CA ALA A 73 -16.77 -1.42 -5.31
C ALA A 73 -15.70 -2.08 -6.20
N ILE A 74 -14.75 -1.28 -6.68
CA ILE A 74 -13.62 -1.70 -7.50
C ILE A 74 -12.34 -1.19 -6.84
N LEU A 75 -11.31 -2.03 -6.81
CA LEU A 75 -9.98 -1.63 -6.34
C LEU A 75 -9.15 -1.20 -7.54
N TYR A 76 -8.42 -0.11 -7.40
CA TYR A 76 -7.52 0.35 -8.46
C TYR A 76 -6.23 0.95 -7.92
N HIS A 77 -5.19 0.88 -8.74
CA HIS A 77 -3.92 1.59 -8.57
C HIS A 77 -3.78 2.59 -9.71
N GLY A 78 -3.40 3.83 -9.37
CA GLY A 78 -3.30 4.92 -10.34
C GLY A 78 -3.86 6.24 -9.79
N SER A 79 -3.82 7.27 -10.63
CA SER A 79 -4.35 8.60 -10.31
C SER A 79 -5.87 8.58 -10.19
N THR A 80 -6.54 8.02 -11.19
CA THR A 80 -8.01 7.87 -11.27
C THR A 80 -8.35 6.44 -11.70
N ILE A 81 -9.63 6.08 -11.67
CA ILE A 81 -10.09 4.78 -12.16
C ILE A 81 -9.82 4.61 -13.67
N ASP A 82 -10.02 5.67 -14.48
CA ASP A 82 -9.82 5.65 -15.94
C ASP A 82 -8.35 5.60 -16.35
N SER A 83 -7.48 6.17 -15.51
CA SER A 83 -6.02 6.17 -15.71
C SER A 83 -5.32 5.11 -14.85
N SER A 84 -6.07 4.10 -14.40
CA SER A 84 -5.52 3.03 -13.57
C SER A 84 -4.54 2.16 -14.36
N ASP A 85 -3.39 1.85 -13.76
CA ASP A 85 -2.42 0.93 -14.35
C ASP A 85 -2.49 -0.48 -13.72
N SER A 86 -3.41 -0.67 -12.76
CA SER A 86 -3.86 -1.99 -12.30
C SER A 86 -5.15 -1.89 -11.47
N GLY A 87 -5.80 -3.03 -11.22
CA GLY A 87 -7.00 -3.09 -10.41
C GLY A 87 -7.47 -4.51 -10.07
N ALA A 88 -8.55 -4.57 -9.30
CA ALA A 88 -9.27 -5.81 -9.00
C ALA A 88 -10.77 -5.52 -8.92
N VAL A 89 -11.55 -6.33 -9.63
CA VAL A 89 -13.02 -6.36 -9.52
C VAL A 89 -13.44 -7.37 -8.47
N ALA A 90 -14.67 -7.25 -7.97
CA ALA A 90 -15.19 -8.18 -6.99
C ALA A 90 -15.27 -9.61 -7.56
N ASN A 91 -14.99 -10.61 -6.73
CA ASN A 91 -15.04 -12.02 -7.12
C ASN A 91 -16.49 -12.53 -7.35
N SER A 92 -17.51 -11.72 -7.06
CA SER A 92 -18.90 -12.01 -7.38
C SER A 92 -19.13 -11.98 -8.89
N ARG A 93 -20.03 -12.84 -9.37
CA ARG A 93 -20.27 -13.02 -10.82
C ARG A 93 -20.77 -11.76 -11.52
N ASP A 94 -21.54 -10.93 -10.83
CA ASP A 94 -22.10 -9.67 -11.32
C ASP A 94 -21.25 -8.45 -10.93
N GLY A 95 -20.12 -8.67 -10.24
CA GLY A 95 -19.27 -7.61 -9.71
C GLY A 95 -19.89 -6.80 -8.57
N ARG A 96 -21.08 -7.15 -8.08
CA ARG A 96 -21.80 -6.42 -7.03
C ARG A 96 -21.40 -6.92 -5.65
N ALA A 97 -21.55 -6.04 -4.66
CA ALA A 97 -21.35 -6.38 -3.26
C ALA A 97 -22.54 -7.18 -2.71
N THR A 98 -22.25 -8.15 -1.86
CA THR A 98 -23.28 -8.83 -1.07
C THR A 98 -23.70 -7.91 0.07
N CYS A 99 -24.93 -7.38 0.00
CA CYS A 99 -25.45 -6.43 0.98
C CYS A 99 -26.44 -7.09 1.94
N THR A 100 -26.13 -7.04 3.24
CA THR A 100 -26.96 -7.55 4.33
C THR A 100 -27.77 -6.41 4.93
N THR A 101 -29.06 -6.61 5.12
CA THR A 101 -29.97 -5.63 5.73
C THR A 101 -29.61 -5.38 7.19
N VAL A 102 -29.46 -4.11 7.55
CA VAL A 102 -29.36 -3.65 8.95
C VAL A 102 -30.73 -3.16 9.42
N ASN A 103 -31.40 -2.34 8.60
CA ASN A 103 -32.77 -1.87 8.80
C ASN A 103 -33.37 -1.46 7.44
N ALA A 104 -34.56 -0.85 7.43
CA ALA A 104 -35.27 -0.47 6.21
C ALA A 104 -34.45 0.43 5.26
N THR A 105 -33.62 1.32 5.79
CA THR A 105 -32.88 2.32 5.03
C THR A 105 -31.39 2.05 4.95
N THR A 106 -30.88 1.01 5.62
CA THR A 106 -29.45 0.76 5.78
C THR A 106 -29.07 -0.68 5.48
N LYS A 107 -28.04 -0.87 4.64
CA LYS A 107 -27.39 -2.16 4.41
C LYS A 107 -25.88 -2.09 4.69
N THR A 108 -25.32 -3.21 5.12
CA THR A 108 -23.86 -3.42 5.14
C THR A 108 -23.48 -4.32 3.97
N CYS A 109 -22.60 -3.82 3.10
CA CYS A 109 -22.17 -4.47 1.88
C CYS A 109 -20.76 -5.02 2.02
N LYS A 110 -20.52 -6.20 1.43
CA LYS A 110 -19.25 -6.91 1.46
C LYS A 110 -18.89 -7.48 0.08
N SER A 111 -17.65 -7.27 -0.33
CA SER A 111 -17.05 -7.88 -1.53
C SER A 111 -15.70 -8.49 -1.21
N THR A 112 -15.33 -9.54 -1.93
CA THR A 112 -13.98 -10.14 -1.90
C THR A 112 -13.25 -9.85 -3.20
N TYR A 113 -11.92 -9.71 -3.11
CA TYR A 113 -11.06 -9.37 -4.23
C TYR A 113 -9.80 -10.20 -4.17
N ASP A 114 -9.39 -10.72 -5.31
CA ASP A 114 -8.15 -11.46 -5.45
C ASP A 114 -7.01 -10.57 -5.97
N LEU A 115 -5.92 -10.52 -5.21
CA LEU A 115 -4.67 -9.88 -5.63
C LEU A 115 -3.61 -10.96 -5.87
N GLU A 116 -3.12 -11.02 -7.09
CA GLU A 116 -2.33 -12.13 -7.62
C GLU A 116 -0.99 -11.64 -8.21
N PRO A 117 0.15 -12.09 -7.64
CA PRO A 117 1.48 -11.83 -8.19
C PRO A 117 1.60 -12.27 -9.67
N GLY A 118 2.12 -11.38 -10.51
CA GLY A 118 2.31 -11.64 -11.94
C GLY A 118 1.07 -11.40 -12.80
N PHE A 119 -0.09 -11.12 -12.20
CA PHE A 119 -1.32 -10.75 -12.90
C PHE A 119 -1.68 -9.29 -12.64
N ASN A 120 -2.47 -9.02 -11.59
CA ASN A 120 -2.80 -7.64 -11.16
C ASN A 120 -1.81 -7.10 -10.11
N LEU A 121 -0.79 -7.87 -9.74
CA LEU A 121 0.32 -7.39 -8.91
C LEU A 121 1.65 -7.53 -9.65
N ILE A 122 2.18 -6.39 -10.09
CA ILE A 122 3.57 -6.21 -10.56
C ILE A 122 4.30 -5.24 -9.62
N ASN A 123 5.63 -5.28 -9.54
CA ASN A 123 6.38 -4.55 -8.51
C ASN A 123 6.10 -3.04 -8.53
N LYS A 124 5.83 -2.46 -9.71
CA LYS A 124 5.52 -1.05 -9.89
C LYS A 124 4.25 -0.61 -9.15
N VAL A 125 3.26 -1.50 -9.00
CA VAL A 125 1.96 -1.17 -8.40
C VAL A 125 1.90 -1.43 -6.89
N ALA A 126 3.04 -1.73 -6.26
CA ALA A 126 3.12 -1.73 -4.80
C ALA A 126 3.01 -0.30 -4.27
N GLY A 127 2.21 -0.08 -3.23
CA GLY A 127 1.97 1.25 -2.66
C GLY A 127 0.49 1.55 -2.54
N SER A 128 0.11 2.78 -2.89
CA SER A 128 -1.23 3.32 -2.66
C SER A 128 -2.22 2.84 -3.70
N TRP A 129 -3.25 2.14 -3.24
CA TRP A 129 -4.43 1.76 -4.00
C TRP A 129 -5.65 2.52 -3.46
N LYS A 130 -6.71 2.56 -4.26
CA LYS A 130 -7.96 3.25 -3.95
C LYS A 130 -9.15 2.33 -4.20
N VAL A 131 -10.27 2.67 -3.56
CA VAL A 131 -11.57 2.04 -3.74
C VAL A 131 -12.45 3.03 -4.49
N TRP A 132 -12.83 2.69 -5.72
CA TRP A 132 -13.97 3.30 -6.39
C TRP A 132 -15.24 2.59 -5.91
N ALA A 133 -16.33 3.31 -5.67
CA ALA A 133 -17.56 2.69 -5.18
C ALA A 133 -18.81 3.40 -5.70
N ILE A 134 -19.85 2.63 -5.99
CA ILE A 134 -21.18 3.12 -6.38
C ILE A 134 -22.27 2.38 -5.61
N ALA A 135 -23.36 3.07 -5.30
CA ALA A 135 -24.55 2.46 -4.72
C ALA A 135 -25.81 3.17 -5.23
N THR A 136 -26.92 2.44 -5.29
CA THR A 136 -28.21 2.97 -5.73
C THR A 136 -29.32 2.67 -4.71
N GLY A 137 -30.24 3.62 -4.58
CA GLY A 137 -31.54 3.47 -3.95
C GLY A 137 -32.53 2.72 -4.84
N LYS A 138 -33.69 2.38 -4.27
CA LYS A 138 -34.81 1.76 -5.01
C LYS A 138 -35.66 2.79 -5.79
N ASP A 139 -35.52 4.06 -5.47
CA ASP A 139 -36.16 5.21 -6.12
C ASP A 139 -35.31 5.82 -7.22
N SER A 140 -34.17 5.19 -7.55
CA SER A 140 -33.19 5.62 -8.56
C SER A 140 -32.18 6.68 -8.08
N ASP A 141 -32.20 7.03 -6.79
CA ASP A 141 -31.11 7.79 -6.18
C ASP A 141 -29.79 7.01 -6.29
N TYR A 142 -28.67 7.72 -6.37
CA TYR A 142 -27.34 7.09 -6.39
C TYR A 142 -26.23 7.95 -5.81
N VAL A 143 -25.15 7.27 -5.46
CA VAL A 143 -23.87 7.90 -5.13
C VAL A 143 -22.74 7.14 -5.77
N LEU A 144 -21.83 7.87 -6.40
CA LEU A 144 -20.56 7.39 -6.95
C LEU A 144 -19.42 8.11 -6.24
N LYS A 145 -18.45 7.34 -5.77
CA LYS A 145 -17.22 7.83 -5.14
C LYS A 145 -16.01 7.39 -5.93
N GLU A 146 -15.29 8.36 -6.48
CA GLU A 146 -14.08 8.13 -7.28
C GLU A 146 -12.92 7.57 -6.43
N SER A 147 -12.88 7.97 -5.16
CA SER A 147 -11.89 7.49 -4.19
C SER A 147 -12.50 7.39 -2.79
N ALA A 148 -13.40 6.44 -2.61
CA ALA A 148 -14.09 6.18 -1.34
C ALA A 148 -13.14 5.83 -0.18
N LYS A 149 -11.98 5.20 -0.48
CA LYS A 149 -10.94 4.87 0.51
C LYS A 149 -9.59 4.60 -0.15
N SER A 150 -8.50 5.10 0.45
CA SER A 150 -7.14 4.67 0.10
C SER A 150 -6.62 3.58 1.03
N PHE A 151 -5.82 2.66 0.51
CA PHE A 151 -5.15 1.59 1.27
C PHE A 151 -3.82 1.22 0.62
N ASN A 152 -2.93 0.54 1.36
CA ASN A 152 -1.63 0.14 0.84
C ASN A 152 -1.60 -1.35 0.49
N VAL A 153 -1.08 -1.68 -0.69
CA VAL A 153 -0.67 -3.03 -1.07
C VAL A 153 0.85 -3.10 -1.04
N GLN A 154 1.39 -4.04 -0.26
CA GLN A 154 2.81 -4.10 0.06
C GLN A 154 3.43 -5.44 -0.33
N ARG A 155 4.66 -5.39 -0.82
CA ARG A 155 5.49 -6.56 -1.08
C ARG A 155 6.04 -7.09 0.23
N ALA A 156 5.74 -8.33 0.59
CA ALA A 156 6.20 -8.93 1.85
C ALA A 156 7.73 -8.86 2.01
N SER A 157 8.23 -8.52 3.20
CA SER A 157 9.66 -8.47 3.51
C SER A 157 10.10 -9.67 4.36
N LYS A 158 11.39 -9.99 4.28
CA LYS A 158 12.10 -10.97 5.12
C LYS A 158 13.43 -10.38 5.55
N LEU A 159 13.85 -10.68 6.77
CA LEU A 159 15.10 -10.21 7.34
C LEU A 159 15.74 -11.31 8.20
N THR A 160 17.01 -11.58 7.95
CA THR A 160 17.82 -12.54 8.71
C THR A 160 18.91 -11.84 9.51
N VAL A 161 19.48 -12.56 10.47
CA VAL A 161 20.64 -12.14 11.26
C VAL A 161 21.48 -13.38 11.58
N ASP A 162 22.79 -13.19 11.67
CA ASP A 162 23.80 -14.17 12.09
C ASP A 162 25.00 -13.40 12.67
N ALA A 163 25.40 -13.71 13.90
CA ALA A 163 26.42 -13.02 14.66
C ALA A 163 27.58 -13.96 15.00
N THR A 164 28.77 -13.70 14.47
CA THR A 164 29.93 -14.58 14.58
C THR A 164 31.23 -13.84 14.95
N PRO A 165 32.21 -14.47 15.61
CA PRO A 165 32.18 -15.85 16.13
C PRO A 165 31.29 -15.98 17.37
N GLU A 166 30.78 -17.18 17.58
CA GLU A 166 30.14 -17.60 18.83
C GLU A 166 30.71 -18.98 19.23
N PRO A 167 31.18 -19.17 20.47
CA PRO A 167 31.28 -18.18 21.55
C PRO A 167 32.41 -17.16 21.32
N VAL A 168 32.36 -16.02 22.02
CA VAL A 168 33.34 -14.93 21.87
C VAL A 168 33.85 -14.43 23.22
N LYS A 169 35.14 -14.08 23.31
CA LYS A 169 35.69 -13.48 24.54
C LYS A 169 35.13 -12.07 24.76
N LYS A 170 34.87 -11.71 26.01
CA LYS A 170 34.41 -10.37 26.40
C LYS A 170 35.29 -9.25 25.80
N GLY A 171 34.63 -8.23 25.24
CA GLY A 171 35.26 -7.09 24.59
C GLY A 171 35.86 -7.37 23.22
N LYS A 172 35.72 -8.59 22.68
CA LYS A 172 36.11 -8.87 21.30
C LYS A 172 35.02 -8.48 20.31
N THR A 173 35.45 -8.28 19.07
CA THR A 173 34.60 -7.85 17.98
C THR A 173 33.90 -9.07 17.39
N ILE A 174 32.58 -8.98 17.23
CA ILE A 174 31.78 -9.88 16.41
C ILE A 174 31.39 -9.18 15.11
N THR A 175 31.18 -9.98 14.08
CA THR A 175 30.56 -9.59 12.82
C THR A 175 29.11 -10.04 12.84
N VAL A 176 28.21 -9.11 12.61
CA VAL A 176 26.79 -9.41 12.43
C VAL A 176 26.47 -9.27 10.94
N THR A 177 25.92 -10.32 10.35
CA THR A 177 25.49 -10.37 8.95
C THR A 177 24.01 -10.68 8.86
N GLY A 178 23.38 -10.31 7.76
CA GLY A 178 21.96 -10.54 7.53
C GLY A 178 21.56 -10.18 6.11
N LYS A 179 20.33 -10.49 5.73
CA LYS A 179 19.79 -10.17 4.40
C LYS A 179 18.37 -9.64 4.51
N LEU A 180 18.18 -8.39 4.09
CA LEU A 180 16.87 -7.81 3.84
C LEU A 180 16.44 -8.17 2.42
N SER A 181 15.30 -8.83 2.30
CA SER A 181 14.70 -9.16 1.01
C SER A 181 13.21 -8.84 1.01
N ARG A 182 12.64 -8.67 -0.17
CA ARG A 182 11.19 -8.51 -0.35
C ARG A 182 10.69 -9.32 -1.53
N ALA A 183 9.41 -9.69 -1.50
CA ALA A 183 8.73 -10.37 -2.59
C ALA A 183 8.93 -9.61 -3.90
N ASN A 184 9.20 -10.32 -4.99
CA ASN A 184 9.25 -9.80 -6.34
C ASN A 184 8.16 -10.54 -7.12
N TRP A 185 7.10 -9.81 -7.47
CA TRP A 185 5.89 -10.41 -8.02
C TRP A 185 6.06 -10.85 -9.49
N GLU A 186 6.97 -10.25 -10.25
CA GLU A 186 7.25 -10.69 -11.64
C GLU A 186 8.09 -11.95 -11.67
N THR A 187 9.04 -12.11 -10.74
CA THR A 187 9.96 -13.27 -10.73
C THR A 187 9.49 -14.41 -9.82
N GLY A 188 8.42 -14.21 -9.03
CA GLY A 188 7.92 -15.20 -8.09
C GLY A 188 8.88 -15.53 -6.94
N LYS A 189 9.88 -14.67 -6.65
CA LYS A 189 10.94 -14.93 -5.65
C LYS A 189 11.10 -13.78 -4.67
N TYR A 190 11.82 -14.01 -3.57
CA TYR A 190 12.35 -12.93 -2.75
C TYR A 190 13.63 -12.38 -3.36
N ALA A 191 13.69 -11.07 -3.59
CA ALA A 191 14.86 -10.37 -4.09
C ALA A 191 15.46 -9.48 -3.00
N GLY A 192 16.77 -9.24 -3.05
CA GLY A 192 17.45 -8.34 -2.12
C GLY A 192 16.85 -6.94 -2.17
N TYR A 193 16.53 -6.36 -1.01
CA TYR A 193 16.00 -5.00 -0.94
C TYR A 193 17.14 -4.03 -0.61
N THR A 194 17.51 -3.22 -1.60
CA THR A 194 18.76 -2.47 -1.61
C THR A 194 18.62 -1.08 -0.97
N VAL A 195 19.76 -0.56 -0.47
CA VAL A 195 19.92 0.82 0.06
C VAL A 195 18.93 1.17 1.19
N GLN A 196 18.42 0.17 1.89
CA GLN A 196 17.47 0.38 2.98
C GLN A 196 18.20 0.55 4.32
N PRO A 197 17.78 1.51 5.16
CA PRO A 197 18.30 1.61 6.52
C PRO A 197 17.77 0.44 7.37
N VAL A 198 18.67 -0.33 7.96
CA VAL A 198 18.40 -1.46 8.84
C VAL A 198 19.14 -1.28 10.15
N LYS A 199 18.42 -1.36 11.25
CA LYS A 199 18.95 -1.17 12.60
C LYS A 199 19.51 -2.49 13.12
N LEU A 200 20.78 -2.52 13.51
CA LEU A 200 21.30 -3.57 14.39
C LEU A 200 20.86 -3.24 15.81
N GLN A 201 20.20 -4.20 16.44
CA GLN A 201 19.71 -4.09 17.80
C GLN A 201 20.27 -5.20 18.67
N PHE A 202 20.38 -4.94 19.97
CA PHE A 202 20.82 -5.89 20.97
C PHE A 202 19.90 -5.87 22.18
N ARG A 203 19.69 -7.04 22.79
CA ARG A 203 19.16 -7.14 24.15
C ARG A 203 20.03 -8.10 24.96
N LYS A 204 20.21 -7.81 26.25
CA LYS A 204 20.84 -8.76 27.18
C LYS A 204 19.99 -10.04 27.30
N LYS A 205 20.60 -11.16 27.63
CA LYS A 205 19.91 -12.45 27.81
C LYS A 205 18.70 -12.37 28.73
N SER A 206 18.84 -11.65 29.85
CA SER A 206 17.79 -11.44 30.87
C SER A 206 16.81 -10.32 30.55
N ALA A 207 17.00 -9.57 29.46
CA ALA A 207 16.14 -8.44 29.09
C ALA A 207 15.13 -8.83 28.01
N SER A 208 13.96 -8.19 28.02
CA SER A 208 12.93 -8.34 26.97
C SER A 208 13.02 -7.25 25.88
N THR A 209 13.64 -6.11 26.18
CA THR A 209 13.68 -4.95 25.30
C THR A 209 14.99 -4.87 24.52
N TYR A 210 14.89 -4.63 23.22
CA TYR A 210 16.03 -4.38 22.33
C TYR A 210 16.39 -2.89 22.28
N THR A 211 17.68 -2.59 22.35
CA THR A 211 18.24 -1.26 22.09
C THR A 211 18.93 -1.22 20.73
N THR A 212 18.86 -0.09 20.03
CA THR A 212 19.55 0.06 18.74
C THR A 212 21.02 0.39 18.98
N LEU A 213 21.91 -0.41 18.41
CA LEU A 213 23.36 -0.19 18.48
C LEU A 213 23.85 0.64 17.29
N LYS A 214 23.40 0.30 16.08
CA LYS A 214 23.84 0.92 14.82
C LYS A 214 22.71 0.89 13.78
N THR A 215 22.80 1.77 12.80
CA THR A 215 22.01 1.70 11.56
C THR A 215 22.95 1.51 10.39
N VAL A 216 22.69 0.51 9.56
CA VAL A 216 23.46 0.23 8.34
C VAL A 216 22.55 0.20 7.13
N LYS A 217 23.12 0.35 5.92
CA LYS A 217 22.36 0.22 4.68
C LYS A 217 22.55 -1.17 4.09
N SER A 218 21.50 -1.75 3.54
CA SER A 218 21.61 -2.96 2.72
C SER A 218 22.32 -2.67 1.39
N ASN A 219 23.14 -3.60 0.93
CA ASN A 219 23.88 -3.47 -0.33
C ASN A 219 23.02 -3.81 -1.56
N SER A 220 23.64 -3.93 -2.74
CA SER A 220 22.99 -4.26 -4.02
C SER A 220 22.29 -5.62 -4.05
N THR A 221 22.61 -6.53 -3.13
CA THR A 221 21.96 -7.85 -3.01
C THR A 221 21.10 -7.97 -1.75
N GLY A 222 20.87 -6.85 -1.05
CA GLY A 222 20.07 -6.79 0.18
C GLY A 222 20.82 -7.22 1.44
N VAL A 223 22.12 -7.54 1.35
CA VAL A 223 22.93 -7.96 2.50
C VAL A 223 23.22 -6.75 3.38
N VAL A 224 23.11 -6.96 4.69
CA VAL A 224 23.54 -6.03 5.73
C VAL A 224 24.67 -6.69 6.52
N LYS A 225 25.72 -5.91 6.81
CA LYS A 225 26.89 -6.40 7.55
C LYS A 225 27.46 -5.27 8.39
N THR A 226 27.79 -5.56 9.63
CA THR A 226 28.51 -4.64 10.50
C THR A 226 29.27 -5.39 11.58
N THR A 227 30.08 -4.69 12.36
CA THR A 227 30.79 -5.26 13.50
C THR A 227 30.40 -4.53 14.78
N THR A 228 30.44 -5.23 15.91
CA THR A 228 30.22 -4.64 17.24
C THR A 228 31.02 -5.40 18.31
N LYS A 229 31.14 -4.82 19.50
CA LYS A 229 31.81 -5.45 20.63
C LYS A 229 30.81 -6.32 21.40
N ALA A 230 31.17 -7.57 21.67
CA ALA A 230 30.40 -8.45 22.55
C ALA A 230 30.86 -8.24 23.99
N THR A 231 29.98 -7.72 24.86
CA THR A 231 30.34 -7.34 26.24
C THR A 231 29.68 -8.21 27.31
N VAL A 232 28.52 -8.77 27.00
CA VAL A 232 27.72 -9.67 27.84
C VAL A 232 26.84 -10.54 26.94
N ASP A 233 26.39 -11.67 27.48
CA ASP A 233 25.41 -12.55 26.82
C ASP A 233 24.15 -11.81 26.38
N GLY A 234 23.68 -12.11 25.18
CA GLY A 234 22.45 -11.55 24.68
C GLY A 234 22.12 -11.93 23.26
N TYR A 235 21.15 -11.21 22.71
CA TYR A 235 20.61 -11.48 21.39
C TYR A 235 20.80 -10.27 20.49
N PHE A 236 21.37 -10.50 19.32
CA PHE A 236 21.47 -9.52 18.24
C PHE A 236 20.36 -9.74 17.23
N ARG A 237 19.76 -8.66 16.74
CA ARG A 237 18.81 -8.74 15.61
C ARG A 237 18.96 -7.56 14.67
N TYR A 238 18.63 -7.79 13.41
CA TYR A 238 18.33 -6.70 12.50
C TYR A 238 16.85 -6.33 12.54
N SER A 239 16.56 -5.04 12.37
CA SER A 239 15.22 -4.47 12.35
C SER A 239 15.08 -3.50 11.18
N TYR A 240 14.08 -3.73 10.32
CA TYR A 240 13.73 -2.87 9.20
C TYR A 240 12.39 -2.19 9.46
N ALA A 241 12.34 -0.86 9.29
CA ALA A 241 11.18 -0.04 9.64
C ALA A 241 10.03 -0.08 8.62
N GLY A 242 10.26 -0.65 7.43
CA GLY A 242 9.26 -0.65 6.36
C GLY A 242 9.25 0.66 5.55
N THR A 243 8.44 0.64 4.50
CA THR A 243 8.07 1.77 3.65
C THR A 243 6.58 1.65 3.30
N SER A 244 6.03 2.59 2.53
CA SER A 244 4.67 2.48 1.99
C SER A 244 4.47 1.23 1.11
N THR A 245 5.53 0.69 0.49
CA THR A 245 5.45 -0.42 -0.46
C THR A 245 5.93 -1.77 0.10
N THR A 246 6.46 -1.80 1.32
CA THR A 246 7.08 -3.00 1.92
C THR A 246 6.97 -2.91 3.44
N PRO A 247 6.43 -3.92 4.14
CA PRO A 247 6.18 -3.83 5.57
C PRO A 247 7.49 -3.85 6.37
N ALA A 248 7.40 -3.35 7.61
CA ALA A 248 8.44 -3.53 8.61
C ALA A 248 8.65 -5.02 8.94
N VAL A 249 9.88 -5.39 9.28
CA VAL A 249 10.21 -6.76 9.72
C VAL A 249 11.38 -6.74 10.70
N ASN A 250 11.30 -7.59 11.71
CA ASN A 250 12.39 -7.86 12.63
C ASN A 250 12.88 -9.28 12.39
N ALA A 251 14.21 -9.47 12.34
CA ALA A 251 14.77 -10.81 12.39
C ALA A 251 14.52 -11.44 13.76
N THR A 252 14.40 -12.76 13.80
CA THR A 252 14.55 -13.54 15.05
C THR A 252 15.93 -13.24 15.62
N GLY A 253 16.02 -13.00 16.92
CA GLY A 253 17.30 -12.67 17.56
C GLY A 253 18.25 -13.86 17.57
N ASP A 254 19.50 -13.60 17.24
CA ASP A 254 20.60 -14.56 17.30
C ASP A 254 21.38 -14.39 18.60
N TYR A 255 21.56 -15.48 19.33
CA TYR A 255 22.20 -15.47 20.63
C TYR A 255 23.72 -15.39 20.46
N VAL A 256 24.41 -14.73 21.40
CA VAL A 256 25.87 -14.72 21.46
C VAL A 256 26.30 -14.99 22.89
N ASP A 257 26.95 -16.12 23.10
CA ASP A 257 27.65 -16.50 24.33
C ASP A 257 28.98 -15.73 24.50
N VAL A 258 29.11 -14.98 25.60
CA VAL A 258 30.30 -14.18 25.92
C VAL A 258 31.08 -14.79 27.08
N LYS A 259 32.33 -15.19 26.81
CA LYS A 259 33.25 -15.82 27.75
C LYS A 259 34.24 -14.84 28.38
#